data_AF-A0A5A7S040-F1
#
_entry.id   AF-A0A5A7S040-F1
#
_cell.length_a   1.000
_cell.length_b   1.000
_cell.length_c   1.000
_cell.angle_alpha   90.00
_cell.angle_beta   90.00
_cell.angle_gamma   90.00
#
_symmetry.space_group_name_H-M   'P 1'
#
loop_
_entity.id
_entity.type
_entity.pdbx_description
1 polymer ?
#
loop_
_entity_poly.entity_id
_entity_poly.type
_entity_poly.pdbx_seq_one_letter_code
_entity_poly.pdbx_strand_id
1 'polypeptide(L)'
;MKEKIANEIANLLSKAVIDLPRDVEEALKKAMENEEGVAKAQLMAILKNVELARKQKKPMCQDTGTLTFFVKLGVNFPYRDIIKDAIIEGVRKATLQVPLRPNAVDVLTRKNSGDNTGRFVPPIHWELTDGDDCIITAMPKGGGSENMSTLRMLKPGVGLKGVKKFVLEWMVEAAGNPCPPTVVGVGIGGGADVSMELAKKALLRKVGQRHENKEIAKMEGELLEAINSTGIGAMGLGGRITVLDVHVEVAHRHPASLPVAIAVQCWADRRKSIRIDKEGKIWNID
;
A
#
# COMPACT_ATOMS: atom_id res chain seq x y z
N MET A 1 -6.30 27.66 6.23
CA MET A 1 -5.55 26.59 5.55
C MET A 1 -5.97 25.19 5.97
N LYS A 2 -6.00 24.85 7.27
CA LYS A 2 -6.36 23.50 7.78
C LYS A 2 -7.62 22.90 7.14
N GLU A 3 -8.70 23.67 7.13
CA GLU A 3 -9.98 23.25 6.55
C GLU A 3 -9.89 22.92 5.06
N LYS A 4 -9.12 23.70 4.30
CA LYS A 4 -8.85 23.47 2.88
C LYS A 4 -8.10 22.15 2.68
N ILE A 5 -7.06 21.89 3.47
CA ILE A 5 -6.30 20.62 3.42
C ILE A 5 -7.20 19.44 3.79
N ALA A 6 -8.02 19.57 4.85
CA ALA A 6 -8.94 18.50 5.26
C ALA A 6 -9.94 18.13 4.16
N ASN A 7 -10.50 19.12 3.46
CA ASN A 7 -11.41 18.88 2.33
C ASN A 7 -10.70 18.20 1.15
N GLU A 8 -9.46 18.60 0.85
CA GLU A 8 -8.67 17.92 -0.19
C GLU A 8 -8.27 16.49 0.21
N ILE A 9 -8.03 16.22 1.48
CA ILE A 9 -7.79 14.86 1.98
C ILE A 9 -9.06 14.01 1.86
N ALA A 10 -10.24 14.58 2.13
CA ALA A 10 -11.50 13.88 1.93
C ALA A 10 -11.72 13.53 0.45
N ASN A 11 -11.44 14.46 -0.46
CA ASN A 11 -11.45 14.24 -1.90
C ASN A 11 -10.42 13.18 -2.33
N LEU A 12 -9.23 13.21 -1.74
CA LEU A 12 -8.15 12.26 -2.01
C LEU A 12 -8.56 10.83 -1.67
N LEU A 13 -9.13 10.64 -0.47
CA LEU A 13 -9.67 9.37 -0.01
C LEU A 13 -10.82 8.89 -0.89
N SER A 14 -11.72 9.80 -1.30
CA SER A 14 -12.79 9.50 -2.24
C SER A 14 -12.26 8.88 -3.52
N LYS A 15 -11.27 9.52 -4.15
CA LYS A 15 -10.63 9.01 -5.35
C LYS A 15 -9.93 7.69 -5.08
N ALA A 16 -9.19 7.56 -3.99
CA ALA A 16 -8.43 6.35 -3.68
C ALA A 16 -9.31 5.12 -3.49
N VAL A 17 -10.50 5.25 -2.90
CA VAL A 17 -11.38 4.08 -2.66
C VAL A 17 -12.30 3.75 -3.85
N ILE A 18 -12.54 4.70 -4.75
CA ILE A 18 -13.42 4.54 -5.91
C ILE A 18 -12.63 4.13 -7.16
N ASP A 19 -11.35 4.52 -7.24
CA ASP A 19 -10.54 4.40 -8.45
C ASP A 19 -9.13 3.87 -8.16
N LEU A 20 -8.56 3.13 -9.12
CA LEU A 20 -7.20 2.61 -9.03
C LEU A 20 -6.20 3.58 -9.68
N PRO A 21 -4.93 3.56 -9.26
CA PRO A 21 -3.83 4.11 -10.06
C PRO A 21 -3.79 3.47 -11.44
N ARG A 22 -3.40 4.25 -12.45
CA ARG A 22 -3.37 3.81 -13.86
C ARG A 22 -2.47 2.60 -14.06
N ASP A 23 -1.30 2.59 -13.43
CA ASP A 23 -0.32 1.51 -13.52
C ASP A 23 -0.84 0.19 -12.91
N VAL A 24 -1.64 0.25 -11.84
CA VAL A 24 -2.30 -0.95 -11.27
C VAL A 24 -3.37 -1.49 -12.21
N GLU A 25 -4.23 -0.63 -12.76
CA GLU A 25 -5.27 -1.07 -13.69
C GLU A 25 -4.68 -1.64 -14.99
N GLU A 26 -3.63 -1.02 -15.52
CA GLU A 26 -2.90 -1.55 -16.69
C GLU A 26 -2.24 -2.90 -16.38
N ALA A 27 -1.68 -3.08 -15.19
CA ALA A 27 -1.12 -4.36 -14.76
C ALA A 27 -2.20 -5.45 -14.62
N LEU A 28 -3.37 -5.12 -14.07
CA LEU A 28 -4.51 -6.04 -13.99
C LEU A 28 -5.04 -6.44 -15.38
N LYS A 29 -5.10 -5.50 -16.33
CA LYS A 29 -5.46 -5.79 -17.73
C LYS A 29 -4.47 -6.74 -18.38
N LYS A 30 -3.17 -6.47 -18.24
CA LYS A 30 -2.11 -7.35 -18.75
C LYS A 30 -2.15 -8.73 -18.09
N ALA A 31 -2.42 -8.81 -16.78
CA ALA A 31 -2.59 -10.07 -16.09
C ALA A 31 -3.77 -10.86 -16.67
N MET A 32 -4.91 -10.21 -16.91
CA MET A 32 -6.11 -10.83 -17.49
C MET A 32 -5.84 -11.37 -18.91
N GLU A 33 -5.09 -10.63 -19.72
CA GLU A 33 -4.71 -11.06 -21.08
C GLU A 33 -3.80 -12.28 -21.07
N ASN A 34 -2.94 -12.38 -20.05
CA ASN A 34 -2.01 -13.48 -19.83
C ASN A 34 -2.54 -14.54 -18.86
N GLU A 35 -3.86 -14.68 -18.71
CA GLU A 35 -4.48 -15.69 -17.86
C GLU A 35 -5.59 -16.44 -18.60
N GLU A 36 -5.93 -17.61 -18.09
CA GLU A 36 -6.98 -18.48 -18.60
C GLU A 36 -7.88 -19.01 -17.47
N GLY A 37 -8.98 -19.67 -17.83
CA GLY A 37 -9.86 -20.35 -16.88
C GLY A 37 -10.37 -19.45 -15.75
N VAL A 38 -10.31 -19.99 -14.52
CA VAL A 38 -10.83 -19.33 -13.32
C VAL A 38 -10.05 -18.05 -13.00
N ALA A 39 -8.73 -18.03 -13.19
CA ALA A 39 -7.90 -16.84 -12.94
C ALA A 39 -8.35 -15.66 -13.82
N LYS A 40 -8.54 -15.91 -15.13
CA LYS A 40 -9.02 -14.90 -16.06
C LYS A 40 -10.41 -14.37 -15.66
N ALA A 41 -11.31 -15.27 -15.27
CA ALA A 41 -12.66 -14.89 -14.83
C ALA A 41 -12.63 -13.99 -13.59
N GLN A 42 -11.74 -14.26 -12.62
CA GLN A 42 -11.55 -13.39 -11.45
C GLN A 42 -11.01 -12.02 -11.83
N LEU A 43 -10.02 -11.95 -12.72
CA LEU A 43 -9.47 -10.67 -13.19
C LEU A 43 -10.49 -9.85 -13.98
N MET A 44 -11.33 -10.50 -14.80
CA MET A 44 -12.48 -9.84 -15.45
C MET A 44 -13.45 -9.27 -14.43
N ALA A 45 -13.79 -10.03 -13.39
CA ALA A 45 -14.68 -9.57 -12.32
C ALA A 45 -14.08 -8.38 -11.55
N ILE A 46 -12.78 -8.42 -11.24
CA ILE A 46 -12.04 -7.32 -10.62
C ILE A 46 -12.13 -6.06 -11.48
N LEU A 47 -11.77 -6.14 -12.76
CA LEU A 47 -11.81 -4.99 -13.68
C LEU A 47 -13.22 -4.44 -13.86
N LYS A 48 -14.23 -5.34 -13.93
CA LYS A 48 -15.64 -4.92 -13.99
C LYS A 48 -16.07 -4.21 -12.72
N ASN A 49 -15.62 -4.68 -11.56
CA ASN A 49 -15.91 -4.03 -10.28
C ASN A 49 -15.28 -2.64 -10.19
N VAL A 50 -14.06 -2.44 -10.68
CA VAL A 50 -13.41 -1.11 -10.77
C VAL A 50 -14.22 -0.17 -11.68
N GLU A 51 -14.70 -0.65 -12.84
CA GLU A 51 -15.59 0.13 -13.71
C GLU A 51 -16.89 0.53 -13.00
N LEU A 52 -17.52 -0.42 -12.29
CA LEU A 52 -18.76 -0.17 -11.56
C LEU A 52 -18.56 0.80 -10.39
N ALA A 53 -17.45 0.70 -9.67
CA ALA A 53 -17.08 1.62 -8.58
C ALA A 53 -17.04 3.06 -9.09
N ARG A 54 -16.36 3.32 -10.22
CA ARG A 54 -16.32 4.64 -10.89
C ARG A 54 -17.72 5.10 -11.31
N LYS A 55 -18.48 4.24 -12.00
CA LYS A 55 -19.82 4.58 -12.52
C LYS A 55 -20.80 4.91 -11.41
N GLN A 56 -20.75 4.17 -10.31
CA GLN A 56 -21.66 4.31 -9.17
C GLN A 56 -21.14 5.30 -8.12
N LYS A 57 -19.89 5.77 -8.24
CA LYS A 57 -19.20 6.59 -7.23
C LYS A 57 -19.22 5.93 -5.85
N LYS A 58 -18.95 4.62 -5.81
CA LYS A 58 -18.94 3.82 -4.58
C LYS A 58 -17.57 3.18 -4.37
N PRO A 59 -17.15 2.94 -3.12
CA PRO A 59 -15.92 2.20 -2.86
C PRO A 59 -15.89 0.85 -3.58
N MET A 60 -14.76 0.53 -4.20
CA MET A 60 -14.58 -0.72 -4.95
C MET A 60 -14.55 -1.97 -4.06
N CYS A 61 -14.32 -1.81 -2.76
CA CYS A 61 -14.26 -2.92 -1.81
C CYS A 61 -15.06 -2.55 -0.55
N GLN A 62 -15.77 -3.53 0.00
CA GLN A 62 -16.50 -3.40 1.27
C GLN A 62 -15.59 -3.05 2.45
N ASP A 63 -14.33 -3.48 2.36
CA ASP A 63 -13.28 -3.06 3.28
C ASP A 63 -12.58 -1.82 2.70
N THR A 64 -13.00 -0.64 3.13
CA THR A 64 -12.36 0.63 2.74
C THR A 64 -10.96 0.81 3.33
N GLY A 65 -10.49 -0.16 4.13
CA GLY A 65 -9.17 -0.23 4.70
C GLY A 65 -8.96 0.61 5.95
N THR A 66 -7.79 0.42 6.55
CA THR A 66 -7.18 1.39 7.46
C THR A 66 -6.55 2.49 6.61
N LEU A 67 -7.01 3.73 6.81
CA LEU A 67 -6.60 4.88 6.01
C LEU A 67 -5.16 5.28 6.37
N THR A 68 -4.17 4.73 5.67
CA THR A 68 -2.76 4.96 5.96
C THR A 68 -2.23 6.14 5.15
N PHE A 69 -1.42 7.00 5.77
CA PHE A 69 -0.83 8.16 5.12
C PHE A 69 0.69 8.11 5.16
N PHE A 70 1.32 8.52 4.07
CA PHE A 70 2.75 8.84 3.99
C PHE A 70 2.89 10.32 3.68
N VAL A 71 3.63 11.02 4.53
CA VAL A 71 3.78 12.47 4.44
C VAL A 71 5.26 12.80 4.27
N LYS A 72 5.63 13.34 3.12
CA LYS A 72 6.92 14.00 2.91
C LYS A 72 6.74 15.48 3.23
N LEU A 73 7.36 15.94 4.30
CA LEU A 73 7.15 17.26 4.87
C LEU A 73 8.44 18.08 4.79
N GLY A 74 8.44 19.09 3.92
CA GLY A 74 9.50 20.08 3.83
C GLY A 74 9.71 20.77 5.17
N VAL A 75 10.94 20.81 5.67
CA VAL A 75 11.26 21.44 6.96
C VAL A 75 10.89 22.92 7.00
N ASN A 76 10.85 23.60 5.85
CA ASN A 76 10.45 25.01 5.72
C ASN A 76 8.99 25.20 5.32
N PHE A 77 8.18 24.13 5.26
CA PHE A 77 6.77 24.22 4.88
C PHE A 77 5.98 25.03 5.94
N PRO A 78 5.30 26.13 5.56
CA PRO A 78 4.72 27.08 6.50
C PRO A 78 3.52 26.55 7.28
N TYR A 79 2.88 25.48 6.82
CA TYR A 79 1.68 24.90 7.44
C TYR A 79 1.93 23.53 8.11
N ARG A 80 3.19 23.24 8.47
CA ARG A 80 3.60 21.93 9.01
C ARG A 80 2.88 21.53 10.30
N ASP A 81 2.52 22.51 11.14
CA ASP A 81 1.85 22.33 12.42
C ASP A 81 0.41 21.82 12.30
N ILE A 82 -0.25 22.10 11.18
CA ILE A 82 -1.67 21.74 10.97
C ILE A 82 -1.89 20.46 10.15
N ILE A 83 -0.85 19.86 9.55
CA ILE A 83 -1.01 18.71 8.63
C ILE A 83 -1.66 17.52 9.32
N LYS A 84 -1.21 17.18 10.53
CA LYS A 84 -1.76 16.03 11.28
C LYS A 84 -3.26 16.20 11.52
N ASP A 85 -3.67 17.36 12.02
CA ASP A 85 -5.07 17.64 12.31
C ASP A 85 -5.92 17.72 11.04
N ALA A 86 -5.35 18.24 9.95
CA ALA A 86 -6.02 18.25 8.65
C ALA A 86 -6.25 16.83 8.12
N ILE A 87 -5.29 15.91 8.28
CA ILE A 87 -5.45 14.50 7.93
C ILE A 87 -6.58 13.86 8.73
N ILE A 88 -6.56 14.02 10.05
CA ILE A 88 -7.58 13.45 10.94
C ILE A 88 -8.97 13.98 10.57
N GLU A 89 -9.11 15.29 10.37
CA GLU A 89 -10.38 15.89 9.99
C GLU A 89 -10.85 15.47 8.59
N GLY A 90 -9.92 15.36 7.63
CA GLY A 90 -10.21 14.85 6.29
C GLY A 90 -10.70 13.40 6.31
N VAL A 91 -10.17 12.57 7.20
CA VAL A 91 -10.65 11.19 7.43
C VAL A 91 -12.08 11.17 7.96
N ARG A 92 -12.40 12.00 8.95
CA ARG A 92 -13.79 12.08 9.48
C ARG A 92 -14.77 12.48 8.39
N LYS A 93 -14.43 13.53 7.64
CA LYS A 93 -15.23 14.02 6.52
C LYS A 93 -15.41 12.97 5.44
N ALA A 94 -14.33 12.30 5.03
CA ALA A 94 -14.39 11.23 4.04
C ALA A 94 -15.30 10.09 4.50
N THR A 95 -15.23 9.72 5.78
CA THR A 95 -16.03 8.62 6.33
C THR A 95 -17.53 8.88 6.17
N LEU A 96 -17.97 10.13 6.39
CA LEU A 96 -19.37 10.52 6.23
C LEU A 96 -19.77 10.75 4.76
N GLN A 97 -18.89 11.38 3.96
CA GLN A 97 -19.23 11.85 2.62
C GLN A 97 -19.02 10.80 1.52
N VAL A 98 -18.05 9.88 1.68
CA VAL A 98 -17.65 8.84 0.70
C VAL A 98 -18.18 7.46 1.10
N PRO A 99 -19.29 7.42 1.85
CA PRO A 99 -19.69 6.35 2.78
C PRO A 99 -18.60 5.28 3.04
N LEU A 100 -17.49 5.67 3.67
CA LEU A 100 -16.44 4.69 4.01
C LEU A 100 -16.96 3.77 5.10
N ARG A 101 -16.56 2.50 5.07
CA ARG A 101 -16.80 1.62 6.21
C ARG A 101 -15.90 2.06 7.37
N PRO A 102 -16.46 2.36 8.56
CA PRO A 102 -15.65 2.61 9.73
C PRO A 102 -14.91 1.34 10.16
N ASN A 103 -13.58 1.35 10.07
CA ASN A 103 -12.70 0.22 10.34
C ASN A 103 -11.79 0.44 11.57
N ALA A 104 -11.93 1.57 12.27
CA ALA A 104 -11.20 1.84 13.50
C ALA A 104 -12.00 1.35 14.72
N VAL A 105 -11.54 0.26 15.33
CA VAL A 105 -12.16 -0.41 16.47
C VAL A 105 -11.20 -0.39 17.66
N ASP A 106 -11.71 0.03 18.82
CA ASP A 106 -10.94 0.03 20.07
C ASP A 106 -10.71 -1.41 20.57
N VAL A 107 -9.46 -1.76 20.87
CA VAL A 107 -9.06 -3.14 21.18
C VAL A 107 -9.55 -3.64 22.54
N LEU A 108 -9.84 -2.74 23.49
CA LEU A 108 -10.27 -3.12 24.83
C LEU A 108 -11.80 -3.22 24.92
N THR A 109 -12.50 -2.23 24.36
CA THR A 109 -13.96 -2.10 24.43
C THR A 109 -14.68 -2.75 23.26
N ARG A 110 -13.96 -3.04 22.15
CA ARG A 110 -14.51 -3.50 20.87
C ARG A 110 -15.47 -2.51 20.21
N LYS A 111 -15.54 -1.27 20.71
CA LYS A 111 -16.39 -0.23 20.15
C LYS A 111 -15.76 0.31 18.87
N ASN A 112 -16.55 0.38 17.81
CA ASN A 112 -16.17 1.09 16.59
C ASN A 112 -16.23 2.61 16.83
N SER A 113 -15.20 3.34 16.40
CA SER A 113 -15.14 4.80 16.46
C SER A 113 -16.27 5.49 15.69
N GLY A 114 -16.73 4.87 14.60
CA GLY A 114 -17.73 5.41 13.68
C GLY A 114 -17.18 6.40 12.65
N ASP A 115 -15.93 6.86 12.77
CA ASP A 115 -15.36 7.92 11.94
C ASP A 115 -13.98 7.59 11.35
N ASN A 116 -13.52 6.34 11.46
CA ASN A 116 -12.19 5.87 11.06
C ASN A 116 -11.02 6.55 11.80
N THR A 117 -11.26 7.20 12.94
CA THR A 117 -10.21 7.81 13.78
C THR A 117 -10.12 7.15 15.15
N GLY A 118 -8.98 7.31 15.81
CA GLY A 118 -8.72 6.74 17.13
C GLY A 118 -7.28 6.93 17.57
N ARG A 119 -6.91 6.28 18.68
CA ARG A 119 -5.52 6.30 19.15
C ARG A 119 -4.62 5.63 18.10
N PHE A 120 -3.67 6.39 17.55
CA PHE A 120 -2.79 5.97 16.44
C PHE A 120 -3.52 5.57 15.14
N VAL A 121 -4.77 5.99 14.96
CA VAL A 121 -5.56 5.75 13.74
C VAL A 121 -6.15 7.08 13.25
N PRO A 122 -5.92 7.50 11.99
CA PRO A 122 -5.12 6.83 10.95
C PRO A 122 -3.62 6.75 11.29
N PRO A 123 -2.91 5.71 10.83
CA PRO A 123 -1.44 5.70 10.87
C PRO A 123 -0.88 6.72 9.86
N ILE A 124 0.06 7.53 10.33
CA ILE A 124 0.73 8.57 9.53
C ILE A 124 2.24 8.36 9.63
N HIS A 125 2.85 8.02 8.51
CA HIS A 125 4.30 7.88 8.37
C HIS A 125 4.88 9.22 7.92
N TRP A 126 5.82 9.76 8.68
CA TRP A 126 6.43 11.06 8.41
C TRP A 126 7.83 10.89 7.86
N GLU A 127 8.14 11.63 6.80
CA GLU A 127 9.47 11.77 6.22
C GLU A 127 9.76 13.27 6.13
N LEU A 128 10.73 13.75 6.90
CA LEU A 128 11.17 15.13 6.77
C LEU A 128 12.03 15.26 5.52
N THR A 129 11.77 16.28 4.72
CA THR A 129 12.54 16.59 3.51
C THR A 129 13.05 18.01 3.56
N ASP A 130 14.08 18.30 2.77
CA ASP A 130 14.44 19.70 2.50
C ASP A 130 13.31 20.42 1.74
N GLY A 131 13.33 21.75 1.78
CA GLY A 131 12.40 22.61 1.04
C GLY A 131 11.14 22.99 1.81
N ASP A 132 10.16 23.50 1.07
CA ASP A 132 8.97 24.21 1.56
C ASP A 132 7.66 23.65 1.00
N ASP A 133 7.67 22.39 0.57
CA ASP A 133 6.50 21.64 0.07
C ASP A 133 6.06 20.56 1.05
N CYS A 134 4.81 20.13 0.93
CA CYS A 134 4.28 18.93 1.61
C CYS A 134 3.63 18.00 0.59
N ILE A 135 4.05 16.73 0.55
CA ILE A 135 3.41 15.68 -0.24
C ILE A 135 2.70 14.72 0.70
N ILE A 136 1.41 14.48 0.46
CA ILE A 136 0.59 13.54 1.24
C ILE A 136 0.10 12.46 0.28
N THR A 137 0.49 11.21 0.55
CA THR A 137 -0.02 10.03 -0.14
C THR A 137 -0.94 9.26 0.79
N ALA A 138 -2.19 9.08 0.39
CA ALA A 138 -3.14 8.19 1.04
C ALA A 138 -3.04 6.80 0.41
N MET A 139 -2.89 5.78 1.24
CA MET A 139 -2.88 4.36 0.86
C MET A 139 -3.84 3.56 1.74
N PRO A 140 -5.16 3.56 1.46
CA PRO A 140 -6.11 2.76 2.21
C PRO A 140 -5.79 1.26 2.13
N LYS A 141 -5.44 0.65 3.26
CA LYS A 141 -4.93 -0.72 3.31
C LYS A 141 -5.97 -1.68 3.89
N GLY A 142 -6.40 -2.66 3.11
CA GLY A 142 -7.40 -3.64 3.54
C GLY A 142 -6.87 -4.48 4.70
N GLY A 143 -7.75 -4.88 5.63
CA GLY A 143 -7.39 -5.75 6.74
C GLY A 143 -6.86 -7.11 6.26
N GLY A 144 -7.42 -7.65 5.17
CA GLY A 144 -6.94 -8.89 4.57
C GLY A 144 -5.48 -8.82 4.11
N SER A 145 -5.08 -7.72 3.46
CA SER A 145 -3.69 -7.54 3.01
C SER A 145 -2.76 -7.11 4.15
N GLU A 146 -3.23 -6.29 5.10
CA GLU A 146 -2.46 -5.93 6.30
C GLU A 146 -2.12 -7.17 7.14
N ASN A 147 -3.08 -8.10 7.33
CA ASN A 147 -2.87 -9.33 8.09
C ASN A 147 -1.82 -10.27 7.47
N MET A 148 -1.55 -10.12 6.16
CA MET A 148 -0.50 -10.86 5.46
C MET A 148 0.84 -10.12 5.46
N SER A 149 0.98 -9.04 6.22
CA SER A 149 2.27 -8.41 6.48
C SER A 149 3.00 -9.12 7.60
N THR A 150 4.31 -9.33 7.45
CA THR A 150 5.12 -10.10 8.41
C THR A 150 6.51 -9.51 8.56
N LEU A 151 7.17 -9.84 9.67
CA LEU A 151 8.55 -9.47 9.96
C LEU A 151 9.27 -10.68 10.56
N ARG A 152 10.46 -11.00 10.03
CA ARG A 152 11.35 -12.00 10.63
C ARG A 152 12.76 -11.46 10.80
N MET A 153 13.37 -11.82 11.92
CA MET A 153 14.79 -11.54 12.20
C MET A 153 15.60 -12.74 11.74
N LEU A 154 16.13 -12.68 10.52
CA LEU A 154 16.94 -13.77 9.96
C LEU A 154 18.35 -13.79 10.56
N LYS A 155 18.98 -14.96 10.57
CA LYS A 155 20.40 -15.08 10.91
C LYS A 155 21.24 -14.45 9.79
N PRO A 156 22.17 -13.52 10.04
CA PRO A 156 22.95 -12.85 8.99
C PRO A 156 23.63 -13.80 7.98
N GLY A 157 24.09 -14.97 8.43
CA GLY A 157 24.76 -15.97 7.61
C GLY A 157 23.92 -16.57 6.47
N VAL A 158 22.59 -16.44 6.49
CA VAL A 158 21.74 -16.91 5.38
C VAL A 158 21.80 -16.00 4.16
N GLY A 159 22.25 -14.74 4.35
CA GLY A 159 22.38 -13.73 3.32
C GLY A 159 21.11 -13.51 2.49
N LEU A 160 21.29 -12.96 1.28
CA LEU A 160 20.17 -12.66 0.37
C LEU A 160 19.43 -13.91 -0.14
N LYS A 161 20.10 -15.07 -0.17
CA LYS A 161 19.43 -16.34 -0.50
C LYS A 161 18.35 -16.68 0.54
N GLY A 162 18.66 -16.52 1.82
CA GLY A 162 17.68 -16.73 2.89
C GLY A 162 16.57 -15.67 2.90
N VAL A 163 16.87 -14.42 2.53
CA VAL A 163 15.85 -13.38 2.33
C VAL A 163 14.86 -13.82 1.24
N LYS A 164 15.34 -14.17 0.04
CA LYS A 164 14.47 -14.57 -1.07
C LYS A 164 13.65 -15.81 -0.74
N LYS A 165 14.27 -16.79 -0.08
CA LYS A 165 13.58 -17.99 0.41
C LYS A 165 12.44 -17.62 1.36
N PHE A 166 12.69 -16.76 2.34
CA PHE A 166 11.66 -16.32 3.28
C PHE A 166 10.49 -15.61 2.56
N VAL A 167 10.78 -14.69 1.63
CA VAL A 167 9.72 -14.00 0.88
C VAL A 167 8.85 -14.99 0.11
N LEU A 168 9.47 -15.94 -0.61
CA LEU A 168 8.73 -16.95 -1.35
C LEU A 168 7.88 -17.84 -0.44
N GLU A 169 8.48 -18.38 0.64
CA GLU A 169 7.77 -19.22 1.61
C GLU A 169 6.57 -18.49 2.22
N TRP A 170 6.74 -17.22 2.57
CA TRP A 170 5.64 -16.42 3.12
C TRP A 170 4.54 -16.16 2.10
N MET A 171 4.88 -15.89 0.83
CA MET A 171 3.86 -15.68 -0.20
C MET A 171 3.09 -16.98 -0.51
N VAL A 172 3.74 -18.14 -0.39
CA VAL A 172 3.07 -19.45 -0.45
C VAL A 172 2.12 -19.64 0.74
N GLU A 173 2.57 -19.28 1.95
CA GLU A 173 1.75 -19.36 3.17
C GLU A 173 0.54 -18.39 3.12
N ALA A 174 0.74 -17.17 2.60
CA ALA A 174 -0.30 -16.17 2.44
C ALA A 174 -1.35 -16.59 1.39
N ALA A 175 -0.94 -17.27 0.31
CA ALA A 175 -1.80 -17.82 -0.73
C ALA A 175 -2.88 -16.82 -1.21
N GLY A 176 -4.16 -17.24 -1.20
CA GLY A 176 -5.30 -16.43 -1.62
C GLY A 176 -5.77 -15.39 -0.59
N ASN A 177 -5.27 -15.42 0.65
CA ASN A 177 -5.75 -14.57 1.75
C ASN A 177 -5.69 -13.06 1.47
N PRO A 178 -4.64 -12.49 0.84
CA PRO A 178 -4.58 -11.06 0.55
C PRO A 178 -5.30 -10.67 -0.75
N CYS A 179 -6.18 -11.51 -1.29
CA CYS A 179 -6.90 -11.29 -2.55
C CYS A 179 -5.95 -10.95 -3.73
N PRO A 180 -5.11 -11.92 -4.17
CA PRO A 180 -4.23 -11.72 -5.33
C PRO A 180 -5.01 -11.45 -6.63
N PRO A 181 -4.40 -10.80 -7.64
CA PRO A 181 -2.97 -10.55 -7.72
C PRO A 181 -2.53 -9.37 -6.83
N THR A 182 -1.45 -9.56 -6.08
CA THR A 182 -0.98 -8.59 -5.08
C THR A 182 0.22 -7.78 -5.55
N VAL A 183 0.49 -6.64 -4.92
CA VAL A 183 1.80 -5.97 -4.97
C VAL A 183 2.50 -6.23 -3.64
N VAL A 184 3.77 -6.65 -3.70
CA VAL A 184 4.54 -7.05 -2.52
C VAL A 184 5.67 -6.08 -2.27
N GLY A 185 5.65 -5.42 -1.12
CA GLY A 185 6.75 -4.62 -0.61
C GLY A 185 7.64 -5.44 0.32
N VAL A 186 8.95 -5.36 0.14
CA VAL A 186 9.94 -6.06 0.96
C VAL A 186 10.94 -5.04 1.51
N GLY A 187 11.11 -5.02 2.83
CA GLY A 187 12.09 -4.17 3.51
C GLY A 187 13.21 -5.02 4.12
N ILE A 188 14.47 -4.74 3.78
CA ILE A 188 15.62 -5.53 4.24
C ILE A 188 16.60 -4.66 5.02
N GLY A 189 16.98 -5.08 6.23
CA GLY A 189 17.93 -4.34 7.06
C GLY A 189 17.27 -3.35 8.02
N GLY A 190 18.06 -2.41 8.55
CA GLY A 190 17.63 -1.50 9.61
C GLY A 190 17.41 -2.21 10.95
N GLY A 191 16.46 -1.70 11.72
CA GLY A 191 15.80 -2.39 12.83
C GLY A 191 14.48 -3.04 12.38
N ALA A 192 13.79 -3.70 13.32
CA ALA A 192 12.48 -4.32 13.08
C ALA A 192 11.44 -3.31 12.57
N ASP A 193 11.41 -2.15 13.19
CA ASP A 193 10.59 -0.99 12.87
C ASP A 193 10.92 -0.41 11.48
N VAL A 194 12.20 -0.15 11.21
CA VAL A 194 12.66 0.39 9.92
C VAL A 194 12.36 -0.57 8.78
N SER A 195 12.60 -1.87 8.98
CA SER A 195 12.33 -2.90 7.97
C SER A 195 10.86 -2.91 7.55
N MET A 196 9.93 -2.86 8.50
CA MET A 196 8.50 -2.80 8.21
C MET A 196 8.11 -1.47 7.55
N GLU A 197 8.68 -0.35 7.98
CA GLU A 197 8.45 0.94 7.33
C GLU A 197 8.91 0.92 5.86
N LEU A 198 10.09 0.37 5.58
CA LEU A 198 10.61 0.20 4.23
C LEU A 198 9.72 -0.70 3.37
N ALA A 199 9.26 -1.83 3.91
CA ALA A 199 8.32 -2.71 3.22
C ALA A 199 7.01 -1.98 2.86
N LYS A 200 6.48 -1.16 3.78
CA LYS A 200 5.28 -0.36 3.53
C LYS A 200 5.53 0.78 2.52
N LYS A 201 6.70 1.44 2.56
CA LYS A 201 7.10 2.46 1.58
C LYS A 201 7.31 1.87 0.18
N ALA A 202 7.81 0.65 0.08
CA ALA A 202 7.99 -0.06 -1.19
C ALA A 202 6.69 -0.17 -2.00
N LEU A 203 5.53 -0.28 -1.31
CA LEU A 203 4.20 -0.32 -1.93
C LEU A 203 3.77 1.00 -2.60
N LEU A 204 4.51 2.09 -2.39
CA LEU A 204 4.25 3.37 -3.06
C LEU A 204 4.84 3.43 -4.48
N ARG A 205 5.76 2.52 -4.83
CA ARG A 205 6.33 2.46 -6.17
C ARG A 205 5.29 2.01 -7.19
N LYS A 206 5.44 2.52 -8.41
CA LYS A 206 4.52 2.18 -9.52
C LYS A 206 4.78 0.75 -9.97
N VAL A 207 3.72 0.04 -10.34
CA VAL A 207 3.85 -1.30 -10.93
C VAL A 207 4.68 -1.21 -12.22
N GLY A 208 5.71 -2.05 -12.32
CA GLY A 208 6.70 -2.02 -13.39
C GLY A 208 7.91 -1.12 -13.12
N GLN A 209 7.91 -0.33 -12.04
CA GLN A 209 9.04 0.51 -11.66
C GLN A 209 10.08 -0.31 -10.89
N ARG A 210 11.21 -0.58 -11.53
CA ARG A 210 12.36 -1.24 -10.91
C ARG A 210 13.17 -0.28 -10.07
N HIS A 211 13.84 -0.83 -9.06
CA HIS A 211 14.76 -0.07 -8.20
C HIS A 211 15.96 0.48 -9.01
N GLU A 212 16.49 1.65 -8.63
CA GLU A 212 17.63 2.29 -9.32
C GLU A 212 18.93 1.47 -9.24
N ASN A 213 19.17 0.85 -8.08
CA ASN A 213 20.23 -0.13 -7.90
C ASN A 213 19.89 -1.44 -8.66
N LYS A 214 20.77 -1.80 -9.60
CA LYS A 214 20.60 -2.96 -10.49
C LYS A 214 20.53 -4.31 -9.77
N GLU A 215 21.25 -4.48 -8.65
CA GLU A 215 21.22 -5.74 -7.89
C GLU A 215 19.89 -5.91 -7.15
N ILE A 216 19.31 -4.81 -6.67
CA ILE A 216 17.98 -4.81 -6.05
C ILE A 216 16.91 -5.05 -7.12
N ALA A 217 17.00 -4.35 -8.26
CA ALA A 217 16.09 -4.57 -9.39
C ALA A 217 16.11 -6.02 -9.89
N LYS A 218 17.28 -6.66 -9.90
CA LYS A 218 17.41 -8.09 -10.23
C LYS A 218 16.68 -8.96 -9.20
N MET A 219 16.84 -8.69 -7.90
CA MET A 219 16.13 -9.41 -6.85
C MET A 219 14.60 -9.27 -6.97
N GLU A 220 14.10 -8.09 -7.31
CA GLU A 220 12.68 -7.85 -7.57
C GLU A 220 12.16 -8.76 -8.68
N GLY A 221 12.88 -8.83 -9.81
CA GLY A 221 12.54 -9.70 -10.93
C GLY A 221 12.56 -11.18 -10.55
N GLU A 222 13.61 -11.64 -9.86
CA GLU A 222 13.72 -13.03 -9.40
C GLU A 222 12.58 -13.42 -8.44
N LEU A 223 12.19 -12.52 -7.53
CA LEU A 223 11.08 -12.76 -6.60
C LEU A 223 9.73 -12.77 -7.32
N LEU A 224 9.50 -11.83 -8.23
CA LEU A 224 8.30 -11.76 -9.05
C LEU A 224 8.08 -13.06 -9.84
N GLU A 225 9.11 -13.53 -10.53
CA GLU A 225 9.08 -14.78 -11.30
C GLU A 225 8.87 -15.99 -10.38
N ALA A 226 9.61 -16.07 -9.27
CA ALA A 226 9.51 -17.19 -8.34
C ALA A 226 8.11 -17.31 -7.71
N ILE A 227 7.52 -16.19 -7.29
CA ILE A 227 6.17 -16.19 -6.69
C ILE A 227 5.12 -16.55 -7.73
N ASN A 228 5.18 -16.00 -8.94
CA ASN A 228 4.22 -16.34 -10.00
C ASN A 228 4.34 -17.80 -10.47
N SER A 229 5.54 -18.37 -10.42
CA SER A 229 5.78 -19.79 -10.74
C SER A 229 5.15 -20.77 -9.74
N THR A 230 4.67 -20.31 -8.58
CA THR A 230 3.98 -21.15 -7.60
C THR A 230 2.60 -21.61 -8.07
N GLY A 231 2.00 -20.93 -9.05
CA GLY A 231 0.70 -21.28 -9.59
C GLY A 231 -0.50 -20.94 -8.69
N ILE A 232 -0.30 -20.18 -7.60
CA ILE A 232 -1.39 -19.79 -6.67
C ILE A 232 -2.49 -19.01 -7.41
N GLY A 233 -2.10 -18.08 -8.27
CA GLY A 233 -2.97 -17.36 -9.19
C GLY A 233 -3.93 -16.36 -8.54
N ALA A 234 -4.76 -15.74 -9.38
CA ALA A 234 -5.73 -14.75 -8.94
C ALA A 234 -6.72 -15.34 -7.91
N MET A 235 -6.95 -14.60 -6.83
CA MET A 235 -7.73 -15.00 -5.66
C MET A 235 -7.29 -16.31 -4.97
N GLY A 236 -6.12 -16.87 -5.33
CA GLY A 236 -5.66 -18.17 -4.83
C GLY A 236 -6.37 -19.37 -5.44
N LEU A 237 -6.98 -19.21 -6.61
CA LEU A 237 -7.79 -20.24 -7.28
C LEU A 237 -7.04 -20.98 -8.41
N GLY A 238 -5.71 -20.88 -8.41
CA GLY A 238 -4.86 -21.38 -9.50
C GLY A 238 -4.68 -20.33 -10.60
N GLY A 239 -3.52 -20.30 -11.24
CA GLY A 239 -3.21 -19.36 -12.34
C GLY A 239 -1.75 -18.95 -12.38
N ARG A 240 -1.36 -18.23 -13.43
CA ARG A 240 0.03 -17.78 -13.62
C ARG A 240 0.39 -16.55 -12.78
N ILE A 241 -0.58 -15.69 -12.46
CA ILE A 241 -0.36 -14.37 -11.89
C ILE A 241 -0.89 -14.30 -10.46
N THR A 242 0.02 -14.46 -9.50
CA THR A 242 -0.21 -14.31 -8.05
C THR A 242 0.16 -12.91 -7.56
N VAL A 243 1.18 -12.31 -8.16
CA VAL A 243 1.67 -10.97 -7.85
C VAL A 243 1.78 -10.16 -9.15
N LEU A 244 1.37 -8.88 -9.08
CA LEU A 244 1.56 -7.90 -10.15
C LEU A 244 2.99 -7.37 -10.15
N ASP A 245 3.57 -7.15 -8.97
CA ASP A 245 4.98 -6.74 -8.84
C ASP A 245 5.54 -7.01 -7.45
N VAL A 246 6.87 -6.97 -7.36
CA VAL A 246 7.62 -7.00 -6.10
C VAL A 246 8.56 -5.80 -6.05
N HIS A 247 8.52 -5.06 -4.94
CA HIS A 247 9.34 -3.88 -4.71
C HIS A 247 10.18 -4.10 -3.45
N VAL A 248 11.50 -3.98 -3.58
CA VAL A 248 12.45 -4.16 -2.48
C VAL A 248 13.10 -2.84 -2.11
N GLU A 249 13.06 -2.49 -0.82
CA GLU A 249 13.79 -1.37 -0.22
C GLU A 249 14.79 -1.91 0.81
N VAL A 250 15.95 -1.28 0.92
CA VAL A 250 17.04 -1.76 1.78
C VAL A 250 17.60 -0.68 2.68
N ALA A 251 18.12 -1.08 3.84
CA ALA A 251 18.90 -0.24 4.74
C ALA A 251 20.17 -0.97 5.20
N HIS A 252 21.13 -0.21 5.73
CA HIS A 252 22.22 -0.78 6.51
C HIS A 252 21.66 -1.54 7.72
N ARG A 253 22.40 -2.56 8.17
CA ARG A 253 21.99 -3.44 9.28
C ARG A 253 23.13 -3.57 10.28
N HIS A 254 22.77 -3.86 11.53
CA HIS A 254 23.75 -4.31 12.51
C HIS A 254 24.37 -5.66 12.06
N PRO A 255 25.69 -5.90 12.18
CA PRO A 255 26.32 -7.12 11.68
C PRO A 255 25.70 -8.43 12.21
N ALA A 256 25.20 -8.42 13.44
CA ALA A 256 24.52 -9.55 14.09
C ALA A 256 23.03 -9.72 13.73
N SER A 257 22.42 -8.79 12.96
CA SER A 257 20.98 -8.78 12.69
C SER A 257 20.70 -8.70 11.19
N LEU A 258 19.65 -9.38 10.73
CA LEU A 258 19.10 -9.26 9.38
C LEU A 258 17.56 -9.22 9.44
N PRO A 259 16.96 -8.07 9.77
CA PRO A 259 15.52 -7.90 9.70
C PRO A 259 15.03 -7.97 8.25
N VAL A 260 13.93 -8.68 8.02
CA VAL A 260 13.22 -8.71 6.74
C VAL A 260 11.73 -8.60 7.02
N ALA A 261 11.10 -7.59 6.44
CA ALA A 261 9.67 -7.39 6.49
C ALA A 261 9.06 -7.54 5.10
N ILE A 262 7.82 -8.02 5.08
CA ILE A 262 7.01 -8.16 3.89
C ILE A 262 5.70 -7.44 4.19
N ALA A 263 5.32 -6.50 3.33
CA ALA A 263 4.03 -5.84 3.36
C ALA A 263 3.30 -6.16 2.06
N VAL A 264 2.09 -6.72 2.18
CA VAL A 264 1.31 -7.13 1.01
C VAL A 264 0.20 -6.12 0.75
N GLN A 265 -0.06 -5.83 -0.52
CA GLN A 265 -1.19 -5.03 -0.95
C GLN A 265 -2.05 -5.83 -1.92
N CYS A 266 -3.35 -5.92 -1.65
CA CYS A 266 -4.30 -6.66 -2.48
C CYS A 266 -4.45 -6.04 -3.87
N TRP A 267 -5.18 -6.69 -4.78
CA TRP A 267 -5.50 -6.13 -6.10
C TRP A 267 -6.13 -4.72 -6.02
N ALA A 268 -6.87 -4.43 -4.94
CA ALA A 268 -7.36 -3.10 -4.60
C ALA A 268 -6.21 -2.24 -4.04
N ASP A 269 -5.17 -2.07 -4.85
CA ASP A 269 -3.99 -1.27 -4.54
C ASP A 269 -4.30 0.22 -4.72
N ARG A 270 -4.93 0.76 -3.68
CA ARG A 270 -5.44 2.12 -3.61
C ARG A 270 -4.34 3.04 -3.12
N ARG A 271 -3.79 3.87 -4.01
CA ARG A 271 -2.92 4.99 -3.65
C ARG A 271 -3.32 6.24 -4.41
N LYS A 272 -3.36 7.37 -3.72
CA LYS A 272 -3.45 8.69 -4.34
C LYS A 272 -2.65 9.72 -3.55
N SER A 273 -2.11 10.73 -4.22
CA SER A 273 -1.15 11.69 -3.70
C SER A 273 -1.52 13.12 -4.09
N ILE A 274 -1.33 14.03 -3.15
CA ILE A 274 -1.39 15.48 -3.38
C ILE A 274 -0.07 16.13 -2.98
N ARG A 275 0.26 17.24 -3.63
CA ARG A 275 1.31 18.17 -3.20
C ARG A 275 0.69 19.50 -2.82
N ILE A 276 1.27 20.11 -1.79
CA ILE A 276 0.92 21.42 -1.25
C ILE A 276 2.20 22.26 -1.25
N ASP A 277 2.20 23.38 -1.97
CA ASP A 277 3.31 24.35 -1.90
C ASP A 277 3.19 25.30 -0.71
N LYS A 278 4.23 26.10 -0.52
CA LYS A 278 4.29 27.14 0.51
C LYS A 278 3.18 28.18 0.40
N GLU A 279 2.66 28.45 -0.81
CA GLU A 279 1.51 29.33 -1.01
C GLU A 279 0.18 28.67 -0.63
N GLY A 280 0.17 27.36 -0.35
CA GLY A 280 -1.02 26.60 0.01
C GLY A 280 -1.87 26.21 -1.20
N LYS A 281 -1.31 26.21 -2.41
CA LYS A 281 -1.93 25.61 -3.59
C LYS A 281 -1.79 24.09 -3.51
N ILE A 282 -2.85 23.39 -3.90
CA ILE A 282 -2.93 21.93 -3.79
C ILE A 282 -3.18 21.35 -5.19
N TRP A 283 -2.44 20.30 -5.55
CA TRP A 283 -2.65 19.57 -6.79
C TRP A 283 -2.48 18.06 -6.59
N ASN A 284 -3.22 17.28 -7.40
CA ASN A 284 -3.02 15.84 -7.48
C ASN A 284 -1.74 15.55 -8.28
N ILE A 285 -0.96 14.56 -7.88
CA ILE A 285 0.33 14.21 -8.51
C ILE A 285 0.43 12.75 -8.96
N ASP A 286 -0.69 12.03 -9.00
CA ASP A 286 -0.76 10.64 -9.51
C ASP A 286 -1.00 10.56 -11.01
#